data_AF-A0AA39C5Q2-F1
#
_entry.id   AF-A0AA39C5Q2-F1
#
_cell.length_a   1.000
_cell.length_b   1.000
_cell.length_c   1.000
_cell.angle_alpha   90.00
_cell.angle_beta   90.00
_cell.angle_gamma   90.00
#
_symmetry.space_group_name_H-M   'P 1'
#
loop_
_entity.id
_entity.type
_entity.pdbx_description
1 polymer ?
#
loop_
_entity_poly.entity_id
_entity_poly.type
_entity_poly.pdbx_seq_one_letter_code
_entity_poly.pdbx_strand_id
1 'polypeptide(L)'
;RSDDIATTQDKIEKRTADLSTSLQPYMIVVSKTFTNISDFYICMDRVRYKVDSALSALDILFKIFHVLDARYPPAREHLWILMERVVYKFGNDCKKSTSYIESIMQQIRNLEAMSGNNLLVNSKLSFLIEI
;
A
#
# COMPACT_ATOMS: atom_id res chain seq x y z
N ARG A 1 -0.69 -4.46 -24.46
CA ARG A 1 0.22 -3.68 -23.56
C ARG A 1 -0.46 -2.44 -22.97
N SER A 2 -1.11 -1.58 -23.76
CA SER A 2 -2.14 -0.62 -23.27
C SER A 2 -3.46 -1.33 -22.97
N ASP A 3 -3.79 -2.33 -23.80
CA ASP A 3 -5.09 -2.98 -23.80
C ASP A 3 -5.28 -3.89 -22.58
N ASP A 4 -4.20 -4.48 -22.04
CA ASP A 4 -4.25 -5.30 -20.83
C ASP A 4 -4.55 -4.47 -19.58
N ILE A 5 -4.04 -3.24 -19.54
CA ILE A 5 -4.26 -2.29 -18.45
C ILE A 5 -5.71 -1.78 -18.49
N ALA A 6 -6.19 -1.42 -19.69
CA ALA A 6 -7.58 -1.05 -19.90
C ALA A 6 -8.54 -2.20 -19.52
N THR A 7 -8.24 -3.43 -19.98
CA THR A 7 -9.03 -4.63 -19.63
C THR A 7 -9.05 -4.90 -18.13
N THR A 8 -7.94 -4.63 -17.43
CA THR A 8 -7.85 -4.77 -15.97
C THR A 8 -8.71 -3.73 -15.27
N GLN A 9 -8.67 -2.49 -15.74
CA GLN A 9 -9.48 -1.40 -15.22
C GLN A 9 -10.98 -1.66 -15.44
N ASP A 10 -11.38 -2.08 -16.64
CA ASP A 10 -12.79 -2.41 -16.94
C ASP A 10 -13.34 -3.52 -16.05
N LYS A 11 -12.50 -4.52 -15.72
CA LYS A 11 -12.88 -5.60 -14.79
C LYS A 11 -13.08 -5.09 -13.37
N ILE A 12 -12.25 -4.15 -12.93
CA ILE A 12 -12.36 -3.57 -11.59
C ILE A 12 -13.59 -2.65 -11.54
N GLU A 13 -13.74 -1.76 -12.52
CA GLU A 13 -14.89 -0.85 -12.64
C GLU A 13 -16.22 -1.62 -12.66
N LYS A 14 -16.30 -2.72 -13.43
CA LYS A 14 -17.50 -3.57 -13.46
C LYS A 14 -17.80 -4.16 -12.09
N ARG A 15 -16.81 -4.74 -11.42
CA ARG A 15 -16.98 -5.30 -10.07
C ARG A 15 -17.39 -4.26 -9.04
N THR A 16 -16.89 -3.03 -9.17
CA THR A 16 -17.19 -1.95 -8.24
C THR A 16 -18.56 -1.32 -8.51
N ALA A 17 -18.97 -1.22 -9.78
CA ALA A 17 -20.32 -0.81 -10.18
C ALA A 17 -21.38 -1.81 -9.70
N ASP A 18 -21.11 -3.12 -9.81
CA ASP A 18 -21.98 -4.19 -9.31
C ASP A 18 -22.17 -4.10 -7.78
N LEU A 19 -21.24 -3.47 -7.06
CA LEU A 19 -21.22 -3.34 -5.60
C LEU A 19 -21.62 -1.94 -5.09
N SER A 20 -22.06 -1.01 -5.97
CA SER A 20 -22.47 0.37 -5.61
C SER A 20 -21.46 1.14 -4.74
N THR A 21 -20.17 0.79 -4.85
CA THR A 21 -19.11 1.33 -3.99
C THR A 21 -18.25 2.29 -4.80
N SER A 22 -17.69 3.34 -4.17
CA SER A 22 -16.69 4.18 -4.82
C SER A 22 -15.45 3.36 -5.16
N LEU A 23 -14.95 3.49 -6.39
CA LEU A 23 -13.71 2.85 -6.81
C LEU A 23 -12.56 3.44 -5.98
N GLN A 24 -12.03 2.63 -5.07
CA GLN A 24 -10.90 3.08 -4.26
C GLN A 24 -9.64 3.14 -5.11
N PRO A 25 -8.78 4.15 -4.92
CA PRO A 25 -7.50 4.24 -5.61
C PRO A 25 -6.69 2.95 -5.48
N TYR A 26 -5.97 2.58 -6.54
CA TYR A 26 -5.17 1.36 -6.57
C TYR A 26 -3.93 1.51 -7.47
N MET A 27 -2.93 0.67 -7.24
CA MET A 27 -1.74 0.62 -8.10
C MET A 27 -1.79 -0.56 -9.06
N ILE A 28 -1.19 -0.39 -10.24
CA ILE A 28 -0.98 -1.44 -11.25
C ILE A 28 0.52 -1.61 -11.45
N VAL A 29 0.98 -2.86 -11.39
CA VAL A 29 2.35 -3.25 -11.75
C VAL A 29 2.30 -3.92 -13.12
N VAL A 30 3.05 -3.39 -14.08
CA VAL A 30 3.16 -3.94 -15.43
C VAL A 30 4.50 -4.62 -15.57
N SER A 31 4.48 -5.90 -15.88
CA SER A 31 5.68 -6.70 -16.09
C SER A 31 5.57 -7.53 -17.38
N LYS A 32 6.70 -7.81 -18.02
CA LYS A 32 6.76 -8.78 -19.13
C LYS A 32 6.86 -10.21 -18.60
N THR A 33 7.54 -10.38 -17.48
CA THR A 33 7.73 -11.63 -16.74
C THR A 33 7.74 -11.34 -15.25
N PHE A 34 7.62 -12.36 -14.40
CA PHE A 34 7.68 -12.18 -12.93
C PHE A 34 8.98 -11.52 -12.42
N THR A 35 10.05 -11.61 -13.19
CA THR A 35 11.36 -11.04 -12.86
C THR A 35 11.65 -9.71 -13.55
N ASN A 36 10.83 -9.31 -14.54
CA ASN A 36 11.04 -8.10 -15.33
C ASN A 36 9.84 -7.18 -15.21
N ILE A 37 9.88 -6.33 -14.18
CA ILE A 37 8.92 -5.26 -13.97
C ILE A 37 9.30 -4.10 -14.89
N SER A 38 8.32 -3.63 -15.66
CA SER A 38 8.52 -2.58 -16.66
C SER A 38 7.98 -1.23 -16.23
N ASP A 39 6.79 -1.16 -15.63
CA ASP A 39 6.15 0.11 -15.31
C ASP A 39 5.24 0.00 -14.09
N PHE A 40 5.08 1.11 -13.37
CA PHE A 40 4.16 1.24 -12.24
C PHE A 40 3.17 2.38 -12.51
N TYR A 41 1.91 2.16 -12.15
CA TYR A 41 0.86 3.16 -12.31
C TYR A 41 0.01 3.26 -11.05
N ILE A 42 -0.50 4.46 -10.78
CA ILE A 42 -1.57 4.71 -9.83
C ILE A 42 -2.83 5.06 -10.61
N CYS A 43 -3.91 4.38 -10.28
CA CYS A 43 -5.22 4.60 -10.84
C CYS A 43 -6.10 5.28 -9.79
N MET A 44 -6.60 6.46 -10.15
CA MET A 44 -7.62 7.19 -9.39
C MET A 44 -8.73 7.50 -10.37
N ASP A 45 -9.91 6.94 -10.12
CA ASP A 45 -11.04 6.93 -11.05
C ASP A 45 -10.60 6.48 -12.45
N ARG A 46 -10.71 7.36 -13.45
CA ARG A 46 -10.38 7.09 -14.85
C ARG A 46 -9.00 7.57 -15.27
N VAL A 47 -8.24 8.16 -14.34
CA VAL A 47 -6.92 8.74 -14.63
C VAL A 47 -5.82 7.81 -14.13
N ARG A 48 -4.76 7.68 -14.94
CA ARG A 48 -3.61 6.83 -14.66
C ARG A 48 -2.35 7.69 -14.60
N TYR A 49 -1.66 7.63 -13.48
CA TYR A 49 -0.40 8.33 -13.25
C TYR A 49 0.73 7.32 -13.26
N LYS A 50 1.69 7.49 -14.16
CA LYS A 50 2.91 6.68 -14.18
C LYS A 50 3.83 7.12 -13.04
N VAL A 51 4.44 6.15 -12.36
CA VAL A 51 5.38 6.39 -11.26
C VAL A 51 6.63 5.53 -11.41
N ASP A 52 7.70 5.95 -10.75
CA ASP A 52 9.05 5.41 -11.00
C ASP A 52 9.30 4.06 -10.31
N SER A 53 8.56 3.76 -9.24
CA SER A 53 8.75 2.53 -8.47
C SER A 53 7.47 2.06 -7.78
N ALA A 54 7.47 0.78 -7.36
CA ALA A 54 6.40 0.22 -6.52
C ALA A 54 6.28 0.95 -5.18
N LEU A 55 7.41 1.35 -4.59
CA LEU A 55 7.42 2.03 -3.30
C LEU A 55 6.83 3.44 -3.42
N SER A 56 7.21 4.17 -4.47
CA SER A 56 6.62 5.47 -4.78
C SER A 56 5.12 5.35 -5.08
N ALA A 57 4.70 4.28 -5.79
CA ALA A 57 3.29 3.99 -6.03
C ALA A 57 2.51 3.80 -4.73
N LEU A 58 3.07 3.01 -3.81
CA LEU A 58 2.48 2.72 -2.51
C LEU A 58 2.38 3.97 -1.63
N ASP A 59 3.44 4.80 -1.63
CA ASP A 59 3.49 6.01 -0.83
C ASP A 59 2.50 7.08 -1.30
N ILE A 60 2.43 7.33 -2.60
CA ILE A 60 1.43 8.24 -3.16
C ILE A 60 0.02 7.70 -2.89
N LEU A 61 -0.18 6.38 -2.99
CA LEU A 61 -1.48 5.77 -2.72
C LEU A 61 -1.90 5.94 -1.25
N PHE A 62 -0.97 5.78 -0.30
CA PHE A 62 -1.20 6.07 1.11
C PHE A 62 -1.57 7.54 1.33
N LYS A 63 -0.84 8.48 0.71
CA LYS A 63 -1.13 9.92 0.80
C LYS A 63 -2.49 10.26 0.21
N ILE A 64 -2.86 9.65 -0.92
CA ILE A 64 -4.18 9.83 -1.54
C ILE A 64 -5.30 9.47 -0.56
N PHE A 65 -5.21 8.33 0.14
CA PHE A 65 -6.24 7.94 1.11
C PHE A 65 -6.42 8.99 2.21
N HIS A 66 -5.32 9.58 2.70
CA HIS A 66 -5.38 10.57 3.77
C HIS A 66 -5.80 11.97 3.28
N VAL A 67 -5.27 12.42 2.14
CA VAL A 67 -5.57 13.75 1.58
C VAL A 67 -7.02 13.85 1.14
N LEU A 68 -7.58 12.77 0.60
CA LEU A 68 -8.97 12.73 0.14
C LEU A 68 -9.96 12.27 1.21
N ASP A 69 -9.50 11.99 2.44
CA ASP A 69 -10.29 11.33 3.49
C ASP A 69 -11.04 10.09 2.98
N ALA A 70 -10.37 9.33 2.10
CA ALA A 70 -10.94 8.16 1.45
C ALA A 70 -10.79 6.94 2.36
N ARG A 71 -11.86 6.14 2.44
CA ARG A 71 -11.84 4.89 3.23
C ARG A 71 -10.97 3.84 2.55
N TYR A 72 -10.16 3.14 3.34
CA TYR A 72 -9.44 1.97 2.83
C TYR A 72 -10.42 0.90 2.30
N PRO A 73 -10.03 0.13 1.26
CA PRO A 73 -10.83 -0.99 0.79
C PRO A 73 -11.06 -2.01 1.92
N PRO A 74 -12.32 -2.41 2.23
CA PRO A 74 -12.61 -3.29 3.36
C PRO A 74 -11.80 -4.60 3.38
N ALA A 75 -11.61 -5.22 2.22
CA ALA A 75 -10.84 -6.46 2.08
C ALA A 75 -9.34 -6.30 2.42
N ARG A 76 -8.81 -5.07 2.42
CA ARG A 76 -7.38 -4.75 2.57
C ARG A 76 -7.11 -3.76 3.69
N GLU A 77 -8.14 -3.34 4.42
CA GLU A 77 -8.06 -2.32 5.47
C GLU A 77 -6.98 -2.67 6.50
N HIS A 78 -6.87 -3.94 6.89
CA HIS A 78 -5.86 -4.40 7.84
C HIS A 78 -4.41 -4.14 7.40
N LEU A 79 -4.11 -4.23 6.09
CA LEU A 79 -2.77 -3.93 5.56
C LEU A 79 -2.50 -2.43 5.60
N TRP A 80 -3.50 -1.62 5.29
CA TRP A 80 -3.40 -0.17 5.34
C TRP A 80 -3.23 0.34 6.76
N ILE A 81 -3.97 -0.21 7.73
CA ILE A 81 -3.79 0.10 9.16
C ILE A 81 -2.40 -0.33 9.64
N LEU A 82 -1.90 -1.49 9.19
CA LEU A 82 -0.54 -1.93 9.53
C LEU A 82 0.51 -0.95 8.98
N MET A 83 0.38 -0.52 7.71
CA MET A 83 1.27 0.48 7.11
C MET A 83 1.20 1.82 7.84
N GLU A 84 0.00 2.30 8.15
CA GLU A 84 -0.25 3.54 8.91
C GLU A 84 0.57 3.52 10.22
N ARG A 85 0.52 2.41 10.97
CA ARG A 85 1.17 2.31 12.28
C ARG A 85 2.66 1.98 12.25
N VAL A 86 3.10 1.07 11.38
CA VAL A 86 4.48 0.58 11.36
C VAL A 86 5.37 1.50 10.54
N VAL A 87 4.95 1.80 9.31
CA VAL A 87 5.79 2.48 8.32
C VAL A 87 5.67 3.99 8.53
N TYR A 88 4.45 4.50 8.49
CA TYR A 88 4.20 5.95 8.55
C TYR A 88 4.14 6.50 9.97
N LYS A 89 4.03 5.62 10.98
CA LYS A 89 3.84 5.99 12.39
C LYS A 89 2.75 7.04 12.56
N PHE A 90 1.70 6.88 11.76
CA PHE A 90 0.56 7.76 11.63
C PHE A 90 -0.64 7.14 12.37
N GLY A 91 -1.57 8.00 12.81
CA GLY A 91 -2.82 7.58 13.45
C GLY A 91 -2.82 7.69 14.98
N ASN A 92 -4.00 7.99 15.54
CA ASN A 92 -4.23 8.03 16.98
C ASN A 92 -4.39 6.60 17.55
N ASP A 93 -3.94 6.39 18.79
CA ASP A 93 -4.09 5.16 19.60
C ASP A 93 -5.55 4.68 19.76
N CYS A 94 -6.52 5.43 19.25
CA CYS A 94 -7.95 5.23 19.43
C CYS A 94 -8.59 4.30 18.38
N LYS A 95 -7.95 4.01 17.25
CA LYS A 95 -8.51 3.09 16.24
C LYS A 95 -8.44 1.66 16.81
N LYS A 96 -9.60 1.00 17.01
CA LYS A 96 -9.65 -0.41 17.42
C LYS A 96 -8.99 -1.28 16.33
N SER A 97 -7.78 -1.73 16.58
CA SER A 97 -7.13 -2.75 15.75
C SER A 97 -7.69 -4.12 16.10
N THR A 98 -7.80 -4.98 15.08
CA THR A 98 -8.08 -6.40 15.31
C THR A 98 -6.92 -7.04 16.07
N SER A 99 -7.20 -8.01 16.94
CA SER A 99 -6.20 -8.72 17.75
C SER A 99 -5.01 -9.28 16.94
N TYR A 100 -5.25 -9.65 15.68
CA TYR A 100 -4.20 -10.11 14.77
C TYR A 100 -3.19 -9.02 14.41
N ILE A 101 -3.65 -7.78 14.17
CA ILE A 101 -2.76 -6.66 13.86
C ILE A 101 -1.87 -6.38 15.06
N GLU A 102 -2.41 -6.37 16.28
CA GLU A 102 -1.61 -6.21 17.51
C GLU A 102 -0.56 -7.31 17.68
N SER A 103 -0.91 -8.56 17.36
CA SER A 103 0.06 -9.66 17.38
C SER A 103 1.21 -9.45 16.40
N ILE A 104 0.93 -8.99 15.17
CA ILE A 104 1.97 -8.64 14.20
C ILE A 104 2.81 -7.47 14.70
N MET A 105 2.18 -6.42 15.21
CA MET A 105 2.87 -5.25 15.76
C MET A 105 3.85 -5.66 16.86
N GLN A 106 3.42 -6.54 17.77
CA GLN A 106 4.28 -7.03 18.84
C GLN A 106 5.45 -7.87 18.31
N GLN A 107 5.23 -8.71 17.30
CA GLN A 107 6.30 -9.46 16.65
C GLN A 107 7.33 -8.55 16.00
N ILE A 108 6.89 -7.50 15.30
CA ILE A 108 7.78 -6.50 14.68
C ILE A 108 8.60 -5.78 15.76
N ARG A 109 7.96 -5.32 16.85
CA ARG A 109 8.67 -4.68 17.97
C ARG A 109 9.70 -5.59 18.61
N ASN A 110 9.38 -6.87 18.76
CA ASN A 110 10.32 -7.86 19.30
C ASN A 110 11.53 -8.02 18.36
N LEU A 111 11.30 -8.07 17.03
CA LEU A 111 12.37 -8.14 16.03
C LEU A 111 13.24 -6.88 16.04
N GLU A 112 12.63 -5.69 16.16
CA GLU A 112 13.36 -4.42 16.29
C GLU A 112 14.22 -4.39 17.56
N ALA A 113 13.68 -4.87 18.69
CA ALA A 113 14.42 -4.97 19.95
C ALA A 113 15.59 -5.98 19.85
N MET A 114 15.41 -7.09 19.15
CA MET A 114 16.48 -8.06 18.86
C MET A 114 17.52 -7.50 17.88
N SER A 115 17.07 -6.69 16.92
CA SER A 115 17.90 -6.02 15.91
C SER A 115 18.69 -4.84 16.49
N GLY A 116 18.16 -4.15 17.50
CA GLY A 116 18.88 -3.12 18.26
C GLY A 116 20.16 -3.64 18.94
N ASN A 117 20.29 -4.97 19.09
CA ASN A 117 21.51 -5.62 19.56
C ASN A 117 22.52 -5.94 18.43
N ASN A 118 22.18 -5.67 17.17
CA ASN A 118 23.04 -5.87 16.00
C ASN A 118 22.98 -4.65 15.07
N LEU A 119 23.93 -3.72 15.27
CA LEU A 119 24.12 -2.43 14.58
C LEU A 119 24.06 -2.43 13.03
N LEU A 120 23.98 -3.58 12.36
CA LEU A 120 23.98 -3.73 10.90
C LEU A 120 22.60 -3.69 10.23
N VAL A 121 21.50 -3.91 10.96
CA VAL A 121 20.15 -3.94 10.36
C VAL A 121 19.53 -2.53 10.27
N ASN A 122 19.91 -1.63 11.18
CA ASN A 122 19.39 -0.26 11.22
C ASN A 122 19.76 0.56 9.96
N SER A 123 20.84 0.21 9.25
CA SER A 123 21.21 0.87 7.99
C SER A 123 20.33 0.47 6.80
N LYS A 124 19.68 -0.70 6.86
CA LYS A 124 18.80 -1.18 5.77
C LYS A 124 17.36 -0.67 5.90
N LEU A 125 16.92 -0.43 7.14
CA LEU A 125 15.61 0.16 7.42
C LEU A 125 15.62 1.68 7.25
N SER A 126 16.73 2.38 7.55
CA SER A 126 16.82 3.82 7.27
C SER A 126 16.67 4.12 5.78
N PHE A 127 17.19 3.23 4.91
CA PHE A 127 17.09 3.38 3.45
C PHE A 127 15.64 3.26 2.93
N LEU A 128 14.75 2.60 3.67
CA LEU A 128 13.32 2.50 3.32
C LEU A 128 12.49 3.66 3.89
N ILE A 129 13.05 4.45 4.80
CA ILE A 129 12.40 5.63 5.39
C ILE A 129 12.77 6.92 4.63
N GLU A 130 13.86 6.90 3.85
CA GLU A 130 14.37 8.04 3.07
C GLU A 130 13.95 8.07 1.58
N ILE A 131 13.03 7.21 1.14
CA ILE A 131 12.41 7.25 -0.20
C ILE A 131 10.93 7.61 -0.06
#